data_AF-A0A3C7VXP6-F1
#
_entry.id   AF-A0A3C7VXP6-F1
#
_cell.length_a   1.000
_cell.length_b   1.000
_cell.length_c   1.000
_cell.angle_alpha   90.00
_cell.angle_beta   90.00
_cell.angle_gamma   90.00
#
_symmetry.space_group_name_H-M   'P 1'
#
loop_
_entity.id
_entity.type
_entity.pdbx_description
1 polymer ?
#
loop_
_entity_poly.entity_id
_entity_poly.type
_entity_poly.pdbx_seq_one_letter_code
_entity_poly.pdbx_strand_id
1 'polypeptide(L)'
;ETRGKALLTHFEHGWSLYSHNQLYGVWRVQRRGRLPKTNRSLRVALHTASHSALLYSASDISVWRTEELAAHPFLARIGPDILSPALSWRVIAARLD
;
A
#
# COMPACT_ATOMS: atom_id res chain seq x y z
N GLU A 1 -3.50 -4.12 -4.08
CA GLU A 1 -2.70 -5.30 -3.69
C GLU A 1 -1.98 -5.01 -2.38
N THR A 2 -1.71 -6.05 -1.57
CA THR A 2 -0.88 -5.95 -0.36
C THR A 2 0.36 -6.81 -0.53
N ARG A 3 1.50 -6.31 -0.04
CA ARG A 3 2.77 -7.02 0.01
C ARG A 3 3.39 -6.77 1.38
N GLY A 4 3.10 -7.68 2.33
CA GLY A 4 3.40 -7.43 3.75
C GLY A 4 2.71 -6.15 4.25
N LYS A 5 3.49 -5.16 4.70
CA LYS A 5 2.98 -3.87 5.19
C LYS A 5 2.84 -2.79 4.11
N ALA A 6 3.28 -3.07 2.88
CA ALA A 6 3.09 -2.17 1.75
C ALA A 6 1.69 -2.36 1.15
N LEU A 7 1.05 -1.24 0.80
CA LEU A 7 -0.20 -1.19 0.07
C LEU A 7 0.08 -0.59 -1.31
N LEU A 8 -0.27 -1.35 -2.34
CA LEU A 8 -0.14 -0.97 -3.75
C LEU A 8 -1.53 -0.69 -4.31
N THR A 9 -1.75 0.55 -4.76
CA THR A 9 -2.98 0.94 -5.47
C THR A 9 -2.67 1.07 -6.95
N HIS A 10 -3.17 0.14 -7.75
CA HIS A 10 -2.97 0.12 -9.20
C HIS A 10 -4.02 0.98 -9.90
N PHE A 11 -3.57 1.75 -10.88
CA PHE A 11 -4.40 2.54 -11.77
C PHE A 11 -4.41 1.90 -13.17
N GLU A 12 -5.51 2.04 -13.89
CA GLU A 12 -5.71 1.43 -15.22
C GLU A 12 -4.66 1.83 -16.26
N HIS A 13 -4.00 2.98 -16.08
CA HIS A 13 -3.00 3.52 -17.02
C HIS A 13 -1.57 3.00 -16.76
N GLY A 14 -1.42 1.85 -16.10
CA GLY A 14 -0.11 1.21 -15.87
C GLY A 14 0.77 1.91 -14.82
N TRP A 15 0.14 2.63 -13.88
CA TRP A 15 0.81 3.25 -12.75
C TRP A 15 0.31 2.65 -11.44
N SER A 16 1.19 2.62 -10.45
CA SER A 16 0.89 2.16 -9.10
C SER A 16 1.33 3.19 -8.08
N LEU A 17 0.46 3.52 -7.14
CA LEU A 17 0.83 4.19 -5.91
C LEU A 17 1.33 3.14 -4.92
N TYR A 18 2.61 3.22 -4.56
CA TYR A 18 3.15 2.55 -3.39
C TYR A 18 2.91 3.42 -2.16
N SER A 19 2.43 2.81 -1.08
CA SER A 19 2.36 3.44 0.24
C SER A 19 2.72 2.45 1.34
N HIS A 20 3.46 2.91 2.32
CA HIS A 20 3.73 2.17 3.55
C HIS A 20 3.39 3.06 4.75
N ASN A 21 2.46 2.59 5.58
CA ASN A 21 1.95 3.40 6.69
C ASN A 21 3.00 3.70 7.77
N GLN A 22 4.07 2.90 7.83
CA GLN A 22 5.08 2.97 8.89
C GLN A 22 4.36 2.95 10.26
N LEU A 23 4.69 3.84 11.20
CA LEU A 23 4.08 3.89 12.53
C LEU A 23 2.78 4.70 12.60
N TYR A 24 2.61 5.71 11.74
CA TYR A 24 1.55 6.71 11.92
C TYR A 24 0.55 6.79 10.77
N GLY A 25 0.86 6.19 9.62
CA GLY A 25 0.04 6.21 8.43
C GLY A 25 -1.33 5.59 8.66
N VAL A 26 -2.39 6.25 8.19
CA VAL A 26 -3.74 5.73 8.31
C VAL A 26 -4.58 6.11 7.10
N TRP A 27 -5.24 5.12 6.50
CA TRP A 27 -6.25 5.32 5.47
C TRP A 27 -7.61 5.58 6.11
N ARG A 28 -8.36 6.53 5.56
CA ARG A 28 -9.75 6.83 5.92
C ARG A 28 -10.60 6.90 4.66
N VAL A 29 -11.76 6.25 4.67
CA VAL A 29 -12.75 6.36 3.59
C VAL A 29 -13.86 7.30 4.03
N GLN A 30 -14.21 8.25 3.18
CA GLN A 30 -15.28 9.21 3.42
C GLN A 30 -16.13 9.42 2.17
N ARG A 31 -17.35 9.93 2.31
CA ARG A 31 -18.12 10.43 1.15
C ARG A 31 -17.34 11.54 0.43
N ARG A 32 -17.51 11.64 -0.89
CA ARG A 32 -16.88 12.69 -1.70
C ARG A 32 -17.19 14.07 -1.12
N GLY A 33 -16.16 14.93 -1.04
CA GLY A 33 -16.26 16.28 -0.49
C GLY A 33 -16.27 16.36 1.05
N ARG A 34 -16.18 15.24 1.77
CA ARG A 34 -16.07 15.23 3.25
C ARG A 34 -14.64 14.92 3.68
N LEU A 35 -14.11 15.73 4.59
CA LEU A 35 -12.85 15.49 5.28
C LEU A 35 -13.10 15.25 6.78
N PRO A 36 -12.49 14.23 7.40
CA PRO A 36 -12.57 14.02 8.84
C PRO A 36 -11.93 15.18 9.61
N LYS A 37 -12.47 15.56 10.77
CA LYS A 37 -11.81 16.46 11.71
C LYS A 37 -10.60 15.74 12.32
N THR A 38 -9.38 16.19 11.99
CA THR A 38 -8.14 15.60 12.50
C THR A 38 -6.98 16.59 12.40
N ASN A 39 -5.99 16.47 13.29
CA ASN A 39 -4.74 17.24 13.23
C ASN A 39 -3.65 16.50 12.42
N ARG A 40 -3.99 15.37 11.80
CA ARG A 40 -3.07 14.59 10.96
C ARG A 40 -2.89 15.27 9.61
N SER A 41 -1.67 15.23 9.06
CA SER A 41 -1.38 15.72 7.73
C SER A 41 -1.97 14.79 6.66
N LEU A 42 -2.74 15.34 5.72
CA LEU A 42 -3.19 14.62 4.53
C LEU A 42 -2.01 14.44 3.56
N ARG A 43 -1.81 13.23 3.05
CA ARG A 43 -0.65 12.86 2.22
C ARG A 43 -1.07 12.36 0.84
N VAL A 44 -2.18 11.63 0.74
CA VAL A 44 -2.80 11.22 -0.53
C VAL A 44 -4.32 11.35 -0.41
N ALA A 45 -4.97 11.81 -1.47
CA ALA A 45 -6.42 11.76 -1.62
C ALA A 45 -6.78 11.17 -2.98
N LEU A 46 -7.50 10.06 -2.98
CA LEU A 46 -8.04 9.41 -4.17
C LEU A 46 -9.55 9.58 -4.16
N HIS A 47 -10.09 10.25 -5.18
CA HIS A 47 -11.51 10.61 -5.24
C HIS A 47 -12.22 9.83 -6.34
N THR A 48 -13.36 9.24 -6.00
CA THR A 48 -14.35 8.75 -6.96
C THR A 48 -15.55 9.70 -7.00
N ALA A 49 -16.57 9.37 -7.78
CA ALA A 49 -17.82 10.14 -7.81
C ALA A 49 -18.51 10.19 -6.42
N SER A 50 -18.44 9.11 -5.64
CA SER A 50 -19.19 8.96 -4.39
C SER A 50 -18.34 9.01 -3.12
N HIS A 51 -17.07 8.58 -3.19
CA HIS A 51 -16.21 8.43 -2.02
C HIS A 51 -14.79 8.94 -2.26
N SER A 52 -14.06 9.12 -1.16
CA SER A 52 -12.65 9.45 -1.15
C SER A 52 -11.90 8.50 -0.23
N ALA A 53 -10.78 7.96 -0.69
CA ALA A 53 -9.79 7.30 0.16
C ALA A 53 -8.68 8.31 0.48
N LEU A 54 -8.43 8.53 1.77
CA LEU A 54 -7.56 9.58 2.28
C LEU A 54 -6.45 8.95 3.13
N LEU A 55 -5.19 9.10 2.70
CA LEU A 55 -4.02 8.64 3.46
C LEU A 55 -3.48 9.80 4.28
N TYR A 56 -3.43 9.62 5.60
CA TYR A 56 -2.89 10.59 6.54
C TYR A 56 -1.59 10.11 7.15
N SER A 57 -0.68 11.04 7.45
CA SER A 57 0.55 10.85 8.25
C SER A 57 1.60 9.86 7.72
N ALA A 58 1.35 9.13 6.63
CA ALA A 58 2.36 8.27 6.02
C ALA A 58 3.51 9.08 5.40
N SER A 59 4.74 8.68 5.69
CA SER A 59 5.96 9.32 5.16
C SER A 59 6.50 8.64 3.91
N ASP A 60 6.24 7.34 3.75
CA ASP A 60 6.79 6.52 2.67
C ASP A 60 5.72 6.28 1.60
N ILE A 61 5.74 7.12 0.58
CA ILE A 61 4.77 7.17 -0.52
C ILE A 61 5.53 7.47 -1.81
N SER A 62 5.31 6.68 -2.85
CA SER A 62 5.91 6.91 -4.17
C SER A 62 5.00 6.40 -5.28
N VAL A 63 5.19 6.91 -6.50
CA VAL A 63 4.42 6.52 -7.68
C VAL A 63 5.37 5.87 -8.67
N TRP A 64 5.01 4.69 -9.15
CA TRP A 64 5.84 3.84 -10.00
C TRP A 64 5.07 3.37 -11.21
N ARG A 65 5.76 3.15 -12.34
CA ARG A 65 5.18 2.30 -13.39
C ARG A 65 4.92 0.93 -12.81
N THR A 66 3.77 0.35 -13.12
CA THR A 66 3.37 -0.94 -12.54
C THR A 66 4.39 -2.04 -12.86
N GLU A 67 4.94 -2.03 -14.07
CA GLU A 67 5.97 -2.98 -14.53
C GLU A 67 7.32 -2.83 -13.80
N GLU A 68 7.61 -1.64 -13.25
CA GLU A 68 8.87 -1.35 -12.55
C GLU A 68 8.78 -1.66 -11.04
N LEU A 69 7.62 -2.06 -10.52
CA LEU A 69 7.43 -2.31 -9.09
C LEU A 69 8.39 -3.37 -8.52
N ALA A 70 8.82 -4.34 -9.33
CA ALA A 70 9.79 -5.34 -8.90
C ALA A 70 11.15 -4.73 -8.49
N ALA A 71 11.48 -3.55 -9.02
CA ALA A 71 12.71 -2.82 -8.69
C ALA A 71 12.58 -1.95 -7.42
N HIS A 72 11.37 -1.78 -6.86
CA HIS A 72 11.18 -0.98 -5.64
C HIS A 72 11.99 -1.57 -4.48
N PRO A 73 12.86 -0.80 -3.78
CA PRO A 73 13.83 -1.34 -2.82
C PRO A 73 13.21 -2.20 -1.70
N PHE A 74 12.05 -1.80 -1.19
CA PHE A 74 11.31 -2.60 -0.21
C PHE A 74 10.73 -3.89 -0.83
N LEU A 75 10.09 -3.80 -2.00
CA LEU A 75 9.40 -4.94 -2.62
C LEU A 75 10.38 -5.98 -3.13
N ALA A 76 11.56 -5.57 -3.58
CA ALA A 76 12.63 -6.47 -4.02
C ALA A 76 13.22 -7.31 -2.88
N ARG A 77 13.05 -6.89 -1.62
CA ARG A 77 13.70 -7.50 -0.45
C ARG A 77 12.76 -8.32 0.44
N ILE A 78 11.45 -8.15 0.29
CA ILE A 78 10.49 -8.85 1.13
C ILE A 78 10.49 -10.34 0.81
N GLY A 79 10.39 -11.15 1.87
CA GLY A 79 10.18 -12.58 1.76
C GLY A 79 8.76 -12.93 1.30
N PRO A 80 8.40 -14.22 1.33
CA PRO A 80 7.04 -14.66 1.03
C PRO A 80 6.00 -13.96 1.92
N ASP A 81 4.86 -13.63 1.34
CA ASP A 81 3.75 -13.05 2.08
C ASP A 81 3.02 -14.13 2.88
N ILE A 82 3.04 -14.01 4.21
CA ILE A 82 2.45 -14.98 5.14
C ILE A 82 0.93 -15.11 5.05
N LEU A 83 0.26 -14.09 4.51
CA LEU A 83 -1.19 -14.11 4.28
C LEU A 83 -1.55 -14.55 2.86
N SER A 84 -0.55 -14.86 2.02
CA SER A 84 -0.79 -15.38 0.68
C SER A 84 -1.40 -16.78 0.73
N PRO A 85 -2.56 -17.03 0.07
CA PRO A 85 -3.14 -18.36 -0.03
C PRO A 85 -2.24 -19.38 -0.73
N ALA A 86 -1.26 -18.92 -1.52
CA ALA A 86 -0.32 -19.78 -2.24
C ALA A 86 0.88 -20.21 -1.37
N LEU A 87 1.04 -19.64 -0.18
CA LEU A 87 2.14 -19.98 0.71
C LEU A 87 1.83 -21.30 1.45
N SER A 88 2.77 -22.25 1.38
CA SER A 88 2.68 -23.49 2.18
C SER A 88 3.76 -23.54 3.25
N TRP A 89 3.50 -24.29 4.33
CA TRP A 89 4.47 -24.47 5.41
C TRP A 89 5.79 -25.07 4.94
N ARG A 90 5.80 -25.85 3.85
CA ARG A 90 7.02 -26.44 3.27
C ARG A 90 7.95 -25.38 2.70
N VAL A 91 7.38 -24.33 2.07
CA VAL A 91 8.16 -23.19 1.57
C VAL A 91 8.79 -22.42 2.73
N ILE A 92 8.11 -22.35 3.87
CA ILE A 92 8.66 -21.72 5.07
C ILE A 92 9.75 -22.57 5.71
N ALA A 93 9.54 -23.89 5.86
CA ALA A 93 10.52 -24.82 6.42
C ALA A 93 11.86 -24.76 5.66
N ALA A 94 11.82 -24.82 4.32
CA ALA A 94 13.01 -24.74 3.48
C ALA A 94 13.80 -23.41 3.55
N ARG A 95 13.28 -22.38 4.26
CA ARG A 95 13.99 -21.12 4.52
C ARG A 95 14.56 -21.02 5.93
N LEU A 96 14.23 -21.96 6.80
CA LEU A 96 14.73 -22.04 8.18
C LEU A 96 15.93 -22.99 8.29
N ASP A 97 16.11 -23.86 7.30
CA ASP A 97 17.32 -24.68 7.09
C ASP A 97 18.46 -23.83 6.51
#